data_AF-A0A8J3MQU0-F1
#
_entry.id   AF-A0A8J3MQU0-F1
#
_cell.length_a   1.000
_cell.length_b   1.000
_cell.length_c   1.000
_cell.angle_alpha   90.00
_cell.angle_beta   90.00
_cell.angle_gamma   90.00
#
_symmetry.space_group_name_H-M   'P 1'
#
loop_
_entity.id
_entity.type
_entity.pdbx_description
1 polymer ?
#
loop_
_entity_poly.entity_id
_entity_poly.type
_entity_poly.pdbx_seq_one_letter_code
_entity_poly.pdbx_strand_id
1 'polypeptide(L)'
;MTESANWREVLGRIIQDTHQRQRIANALDINPVTLTRWANNTSTPRTQNLRQLLQALPEHSAAFMESLPDEVSKPFQDPEMMSVEVDTITISPLFYSRLVNAHCNLPSILRFSSLCDMILQQIIKHLDPHRVGLELTVVKCMPPSIGERCVAREKLPVGAPHPGIMNWSTALPFSV
;
A
#
# COMPACT_ATOMS: atom_id res chain seq x y z
N MET A 1 -24.42 31.82 -5.84
CA MET A 1 -24.63 31.08 -4.58
C MET A 1 -23.71 29.87 -4.67
N THR A 2 -22.64 29.88 -3.89
CA THR A 2 -21.53 28.90 -3.96
C THR A 2 -22.00 27.55 -3.46
N GLU A 3 -22.25 26.66 -4.42
CA GLU A 3 -22.60 25.25 -4.21
C GLU A 3 -21.30 24.53 -3.81
N SER A 4 -20.93 24.61 -2.53
CA SER A 4 -19.77 23.91 -1.99
C SER A 4 -19.98 22.43 -2.25
N ALA A 5 -19.13 21.83 -3.10
CA ALA A 5 -19.15 20.39 -3.36
C ALA A 5 -19.19 19.65 -2.02
N ASN A 6 -20.33 19.03 -1.72
CA ASN A 6 -20.52 18.36 -0.45
C ASN A 6 -19.77 17.03 -0.54
N TRP A 7 -18.77 16.78 0.31
CA TRP A 7 -18.06 15.49 0.39
C TRP A 7 -19.01 14.27 0.40
N ARG A 8 -20.25 14.46 0.84
CA ARG A 8 -21.32 13.45 0.79
C ARG A 8 -21.74 13.06 -0.63
N GLU A 9 -21.76 14.01 -1.57
CA GLU A 9 -22.02 13.72 -2.98
C GLU A 9 -20.87 12.94 -3.60
N VAL A 10 -19.63 13.30 -3.24
CA VAL A 10 -18.44 12.55 -3.66
C VAL A 10 -18.51 11.13 -3.12
N LEU A 11 -18.80 10.97 -1.83
CA LEU A 11 -19.03 9.66 -1.22
C LEU A 11 -20.17 8.91 -1.91
N GLY A 12 -21.28 9.60 -2.18
CA GLY A 12 -22.45 9.07 -2.86
C GLY A 12 -22.11 8.48 -4.23
N ARG A 13 -21.29 9.18 -5.03
CA ARG A 13 -20.81 8.67 -6.33
C ARG A 13 -19.93 7.44 -6.17
N ILE A 14 -19.03 7.42 -5.18
CA ILE A 14 -18.12 6.30 -4.94
C ILE A 14 -18.88 5.04 -4.51
N ILE A 15 -19.87 5.18 -3.63
CA ILE A 15 -20.65 4.04 -3.10
C ILE A 15 -21.78 3.57 -4.03
N GLN A 16 -21.99 4.20 -5.19
CA GLN A 16 -22.88 3.67 -6.23
C GLN A 16 -22.36 2.33 -6.75
N ASP A 17 -21.03 2.18 -6.83
CA ASP A 17 -20.42 0.88 -7.07
C ASP A 17 -20.57 0.01 -5.82
N THR A 18 -21.34 -1.07 -5.95
CA THR A 18 -21.59 -2.02 -4.86
C THR A 18 -20.30 -2.69 -4.38
N HIS A 19 -19.31 -2.88 -5.27
CA HIS A 19 -18.02 -3.46 -4.91
C HIS A 19 -17.19 -2.48 -4.07
N GLN A 20 -17.10 -1.21 -4.47
CA GLN A 20 -16.42 -0.18 -3.69
C GLN A 20 -17.12 0.05 -2.34
N ARG A 21 -18.46 0.09 -2.32
CA ARG A 21 -19.22 0.21 -1.08
C ARG A 21 -18.90 -0.91 -0.10
N GLN A 22 -18.85 -2.15 -0.55
CA GLN A 22 -18.53 -3.29 0.32
C GLN A 22 -17.06 -3.27 0.76
N ARG A 23 -16.14 -2.91 -0.14
CA ARG A 23 -14.71 -2.76 0.18
C ARG A 23 -14.48 -1.73 1.28
N ILE A 24 -15.06 -0.54 1.15
CA ILE A 24 -14.94 0.55 2.13
C ILE A 24 -15.60 0.13 3.45
N ALA A 25 -16.78 -0.51 3.40
CA ALA A 25 -17.47 -0.98 4.59
C ALA A 25 -16.62 -1.99 5.38
N ASN A 26 -15.98 -2.94 4.68
CA ASN A 26 -15.08 -3.91 5.28
C ASN A 26 -13.82 -3.23 5.85
N ALA A 27 -13.25 -2.25 5.15
CA ALA A 27 -12.07 -1.52 5.62
C ALA A 27 -12.34 -0.68 6.88
N LEU A 28 -13.56 -0.18 7.04
CA LEU A 28 -13.98 0.61 8.20
C LEU A 28 -14.61 -0.25 9.32
N ASP A 29 -14.75 -1.57 9.12
CA ASP A 29 -15.49 -2.48 9.99
C ASP A 29 -16.91 -1.98 10.34
N ILE A 30 -17.61 -1.45 9.33
CA ILE A 30 -18.98 -0.93 9.47
C ILE A 30 -19.93 -1.63 8.51
N ASN A 31 -21.23 -1.55 8.83
CA ASN A 31 -22.27 -2.00 7.91
C ASN A 31 -22.31 -1.08 6.65
N PRO A 32 -22.39 -1.64 5.43
CA PRO A 32 -22.53 -0.87 4.18
C PRO A 32 -23.69 0.14 4.19
N VAL A 33 -24.76 -0.17 4.92
CA VAL A 33 -25.91 0.74 5.09
C VAL A 33 -25.50 2.03 5.80
N THR A 34 -24.51 1.97 6.71
CA THR A 34 -23.96 3.14 7.41
C THR A 34 -23.27 4.10 6.44
N LEU A 35 -22.57 3.60 5.42
CA LEU A 35 -21.98 4.44 4.37
C LEU A 35 -23.05 5.16 3.55
N THR A 36 -24.12 4.44 3.19
CA THR A 36 -25.27 5.04 2.49
C THR A 36 -25.95 6.11 3.36
N ARG A 37 -26.04 5.88 4.68
CA ARG A 37 -26.59 6.86 5.62
C ARG A 37 -25.75 8.13 5.70
N TRP A 38 -24.41 8.02 5.65
CA TRP A 38 -23.51 9.18 5.62
C TRP A 38 -23.62 9.98 4.33
N ALA A 39 -23.68 9.30 3.18
CA ALA A 39 -23.89 9.95 1.88
C ALA A 39 -25.26 10.67 1.81
N ASN A 40 -26.31 10.07 2.37
CA ASN A 40 -27.67 10.64 2.37
C ASN A 40 -27.92 11.67 3.47
N ASN A 41 -26.88 12.10 4.20
CA ASN A 41 -26.98 13.07 5.30
C ASN A 41 -27.91 12.65 6.46
N THR A 42 -28.14 11.34 6.63
CA THR A 42 -28.99 10.80 7.71
C THR A 42 -28.21 10.51 8.99
N SER A 43 -26.88 10.52 8.92
CA SER A 43 -26.00 10.35 10.08
C SER A 43 -24.67 11.05 9.83
N THR A 44 -24.10 11.66 10.87
CA THR A 44 -22.78 12.29 10.82
C THR A 44 -21.70 11.29 11.25
N PRO A 45 -20.70 10.99 10.40
CA PRO A 45 -19.58 10.16 10.82
C PRO A 45 -18.80 10.86 11.95
N ARG A 46 -18.32 10.07 12.92
CA ARG A 46 -17.35 10.58 13.90
C ARG A 46 -16.03 10.91 13.20
N THR A 47 -15.25 11.84 13.76
CA THR A 47 -13.95 12.25 13.22
C THR A 47 -13.01 11.07 12.95
N GLN A 48 -13.04 10.03 13.81
CA GLN A 48 -12.29 8.79 13.60
C GLN A 48 -12.70 8.04 12.33
N ASN A 49 -14.00 7.89 12.09
CA ASN A 49 -14.50 7.20 10.90
C ASN A 49 -14.22 8.00 9.62
N LEU A 50 -14.27 9.33 9.70
CA LEU A 50 -13.95 10.20 8.58
C LEU A 50 -12.45 10.12 8.22
N ARG A 51 -11.57 9.98 9.22
CA ARG A 51 -10.15 9.65 9.00
C ARG A 51 -9.97 8.31 8.29
N GLN A 52 -10.61 7.25 8.78
CA GLN A 52 -10.51 5.92 8.15
C GLN A 52 -11.08 5.92 6.72
N LEU A 53 -12.11 6.72 6.46
CA LEU A 53 -12.69 6.87 5.14
C LEU A 53 -11.71 7.54 4.15
N LEU A 54 -10.96 8.54 4.58
CA LEU A 54 -9.88 9.15 3.78
C LEU A 54 -8.76 8.15 3.47
N GLN A 55 -8.40 7.29 4.42
CA GLN A 55 -7.41 6.23 4.22
C GLN A 55 -7.91 5.13 3.27
N ALA A 56 -9.19 4.79 3.33
CA ALA A 56 -9.81 3.80 2.44
C ALA A 56 -9.96 4.31 0.99
N LEU A 57 -9.78 5.62 0.75
CA LEU A 57 -9.97 6.29 -0.54
C LEU A 57 -8.71 7.05 -0.98
N PRO A 58 -7.55 6.38 -1.17
CA PRO A 58 -6.31 7.07 -1.49
C PRO A 58 -6.40 7.87 -2.80
N GLU A 59 -7.09 7.34 -3.81
CA GLU A 59 -7.26 7.96 -5.14
C GLU A 59 -8.17 9.20 -5.13
N HIS A 60 -9.08 9.29 -4.15
CA HIS A 60 -10.04 10.39 -4.02
C HIS A 60 -9.80 11.27 -2.79
N SER A 61 -8.73 11.00 -2.03
CA SER A 61 -8.42 11.66 -0.77
C SER A 61 -8.30 13.19 -0.91
N ALA A 62 -7.62 13.67 -1.95
CA ALA A 62 -7.44 15.10 -2.22
C ALA A 62 -8.77 15.81 -2.54
N ALA A 63 -9.54 15.26 -3.49
CA ALA A 63 -10.85 15.80 -3.87
C ALA A 63 -11.85 15.74 -2.69
N PHE A 64 -11.74 14.69 -1.85
CA PHE A 64 -12.56 14.55 -0.65
C PHE A 64 -12.19 15.60 0.39
N MET A 65 -10.90 15.84 0.64
CA MET A 65 -10.42 16.86 1.57
C MET A 65 -10.82 18.28 1.16
N GLU A 66 -10.73 18.62 -0.13
CA GLU A 66 -11.17 19.92 -0.65
C GLU A 66 -12.68 20.14 -0.51
N SER A 67 -13.45 19.06 -0.49
CA SER A 67 -14.92 19.08 -0.33
C SER A 67 -15.40 19.06 1.13
N LEU A 68 -14.48 19.02 2.11
CA LEU A 68 -14.82 19.06 3.53
C LEU A 68 -15.01 20.52 4.00
N PRO A 69 -16.05 20.80 4.81
CA PRO A 69 -16.20 22.10 5.46
C PRO A 69 -15.01 22.41 6.37
N ASP A 70 -14.61 23.68 6.48
CA ASP A 70 -13.49 24.14 7.32
C ASP A 70 -13.55 23.65 8.77
N GLU A 71 -14.76 23.56 9.33
CA GLU A 71 -14.97 23.06 10.71
C GLU A 71 -14.62 21.57 10.86
N VAL A 72 -14.80 20.80 9.79
CA VAL A 72 -14.51 19.37 9.75
C VAL A 72 -13.07 19.14 9.29
N SER A 73 -12.50 20.00 8.44
CA SER A 73 -11.13 19.86 7.92
C SER A 73 -10.05 20.32 8.89
N LYS A 74 -10.33 21.27 9.80
CA LYS A 74 -9.41 21.74 10.86
C LYS A 74 -8.66 20.62 11.61
N PRO A 75 -9.32 19.57 12.15
CA PRO A 75 -8.62 18.47 12.83
C PRO A 75 -7.77 17.57 11.91
N PHE A 76 -7.87 17.73 10.58
CA PHE A 76 -7.04 17.02 9.59
C PHE A 76 -5.89 17.88 9.05
N GLN A 77 -5.91 19.19 9.29
CA GLN A 77 -4.86 20.13 8.88
C GLN A 77 -3.72 20.21 9.91
N ASP A 78 -3.93 19.71 11.12
CA ASP A 78 -2.94 19.69 12.18
C ASP A 78 -2.08 18.42 12.10
N PRO A 79 -0.78 18.50 11.74
CA PRO A 79 0.11 17.34 11.61
C PRO A 79 0.22 16.54 12.91
N GLU A 80 0.03 17.21 14.06
CA GLU A 80 0.07 16.58 15.38
C GLU A 80 -1.21 15.75 15.68
N MET A 81 -2.40 16.16 15.23
CA MET A 81 -3.64 15.35 15.35
C MET A 81 -3.80 14.31 14.22
N MET A 82 -3.05 14.47 13.13
CA MET A 82 -2.86 13.46 12.10
C MET A 82 -1.97 12.30 12.57
N SER A 83 -1.31 12.42 13.73
CA SER A 83 -0.65 11.32 14.43
C SER A 83 -1.65 10.42 15.20
N VAL A 84 -2.75 10.04 14.56
CA VAL A 84 -3.14 8.64 14.79
C VAL A 84 -2.03 7.88 14.12
N GLU A 85 -1.44 6.94 14.85
CA GLU A 85 -0.66 5.85 14.31
C GLU A 85 -1.12 5.56 12.87
N VAL A 86 -0.50 6.24 11.89
CA VAL A 86 -0.08 5.56 10.69
C VAL A 86 0.54 4.34 11.32
N ASP A 87 0.10 3.14 10.96
CA ASP A 87 0.96 1.99 11.06
C ASP A 87 2.21 2.37 10.27
N THR A 88 3.04 3.20 10.91
CA THR A 88 4.34 3.61 10.53
C THR A 88 4.91 2.23 10.51
N ILE A 89 5.19 1.73 9.32
CA ILE A 89 5.65 0.38 9.09
C ILE A 89 6.90 0.24 9.96
N THR A 90 6.69 -0.17 11.21
CA THR A 90 7.67 -0.01 12.27
C THR A 90 8.34 -1.34 12.26
N ILE A 91 9.35 -1.44 11.40
CA ILE A 91 10.18 -2.61 11.30
C ILE A 91 10.77 -2.82 12.69
N SER A 92 10.40 -3.93 13.34
CA SER A 92 10.84 -4.25 14.69
C SER A 92 12.37 -4.15 14.78
N PRO A 93 12.93 -3.54 15.85
CA PRO A 93 14.37 -3.57 16.11
C PRO A 93 14.97 -4.98 16.11
N LEU A 94 14.16 -5.99 16.46
CA LEU A 94 14.54 -7.41 16.39
C LEU A 94 14.82 -7.90 14.96
N PHE A 95 14.20 -7.31 13.95
CA PHE A 95 14.49 -7.63 12.56
C PHE A 95 15.89 -7.14 12.18
N TYR A 96 16.24 -5.90 12.54
CA TYR A 96 17.57 -5.35 12.27
C TYR A 96 18.67 -6.15 12.97
N SER A 97 18.46 -6.56 14.23
CA SER A 97 19.43 -7.38 14.94
C SER A 97 19.63 -8.75 14.28
N ARG A 98 18.55 -9.39 13.80
CA ARG A 98 18.64 -10.64 13.02
C ARG A 98 19.37 -10.45 11.70
N LEU A 99 19.09 -9.36 10.98
CA LEU A 99 19.72 -9.05 9.70
C LEU A 99 21.23 -8.84 9.86
N VAL A 100 21.65 -8.07 10.86
CA VAL A 100 23.06 -7.83 11.19
C VAL A 100 23.74 -9.13 11.64
N ASN A 101 23.09 -9.91 12.51
CA ASN A 101 23.62 -11.19 12.96
C ASN A 101 23.85 -12.14 11.77
N ALA A 102 22.87 -12.25 10.88
CA ALA A 102 22.97 -13.06 9.68
C ALA A 102 24.11 -12.57 8.76
N HIS A 103 24.27 -11.25 8.60
CA HIS A 103 25.36 -10.69 7.80
C HIS A 103 26.75 -11.09 8.34
N CYS A 104 26.93 -11.04 9.67
CA CYS A 104 28.21 -11.37 10.32
C CYS A 104 28.50 -12.88 10.32
N ASN A 105 27.48 -13.72 10.52
CA ASN A 105 27.67 -15.16 10.76
C ASN A 105 27.50 -16.05 9.52
N LEU A 106 26.85 -15.56 8.46
CA LEU A 106 26.68 -16.36 7.24
C LEU A 106 27.96 -16.41 6.40
N PRO A 107 28.27 -17.56 5.78
CA PRO A 107 29.29 -17.67 4.73
C PRO A 107 28.98 -16.72 3.56
N SER A 108 30.02 -16.08 2.99
CA SER A 108 29.90 -15.08 1.91
C SER A 108 28.98 -15.52 0.76
N ILE A 109 29.05 -16.80 0.39
CA ILE A 109 28.27 -17.36 -0.71
C ILE A 109 26.75 -17.42 -0.44
N LEU A 110 26.33 -17.47 0.82
CA LEU A 110 24.91 -17.53 1.23
C LEU A 110 24.36 -16.18 1.69
N ARG A 111 25.23 -15.19 1.92
CA ARG A 111 24.82 -13.88 2.47
C ARG A 111 23.79 -13.19 1.59
N PHE A 112 24.03 -13.11 0.29
CA PHE A 112 23.16 -12.36 -0.61
C PHE A 112 21.74 -12.94 -0.65
N SER A 113 21.61 -14.23 -0.96
CA SER A 113 20.30 -14.89 -1.02
C SER A 113 19.57 -14.84 0.31
N SER A 114 20.24 -15.17 1.41
CA SER A 114 19.61 -15.21 2.74
C SER A 114 19.16 -13.84 3.24
N LEU A 115 19.96 -12.79 2.99
CA LEU A 115 19.58 -11.42 3.33
C LEU A 115 18.43 -10.93 2.46
N CYS A 116 18.47 -11.21 1.15
CA CYS A 116 17.37 -10.91 0.23
C CYS A 116 16.08 -11.59 0.67
N ASP A 117 16.10 -12.88 1.01
CA ASP A 117 14.92 -13.62 1.47
C ASP A 117 14.31 -13.02 2.73
N MET A 118 15.14 -12.69 3.74
CA MET A 118 14.65 -12.05 4.97
C MET A 118 14.02 -10.68 4.71
N ILE A 119 14.65 -9.86 3.87
CA ILE A 119 14.16 -8.53 3.52
C ILE A 119 12.86 -8.64 2.71
N LEU A 120 12.80 -9.51 1.70
CA LEU A 120 11.63 -9.69 0.85
C LEU A 120 10.43 -10.22 1.66
N GLN A 121 10.63 -11.18 2.55
CA GLN A 121 9.58 -11.65 3.45
C GLN A 121 9.06 -10.53 4.35
N GLN A 122 9.94 -9.65 4.84
CA GLN A 122 9.53 -8.50 5.63
C GLN A 122 8.76 -7.49 4.78
N ILE A 123 9.18 -7.23 3.55
CA ILE A 123 8.50 -6.33 2.61
C ILE A 123 7.09 -6.84 2.30
N ILE A 124 6.91 -8.14 2.01
CA ILE A 124 5.59 -8.71 1.69
C ILE A 124 4.62 -8.56 2.86
N LYS A 125 5.09 -8.75 4.10
CA LYS A 125 4.24 -8.56 5.29
C LYS A 125 3.71 -7.13 5.42
N HIS A 126 4.45 -6.15 4.91
CA HIS A 126 4.08 -4.73 4.99
C HIS A 126 3.33 -4.23 3.75
N LEU A 127 3.72 -4.69 2.56
CA LEU A 127 3.17 -4.21 1.28
C LEU A 127 1.99 -5.04 0.76
N ASP A 128 1.88 -6.30 1.17
CA ASP A 128 0.74 -7.15 0.80
C ASP A 128 0.15 -7.91 2.00
N PRO A 129 -0.36 -7.20 3.04
CA PRO A 129 -0.94 -7.85 4.22
C PRO A 129 -2.13 -8.74 3.87
N HIS A 130 -2.90 -8.37 2.84
CA HIS A 130 -4.12 -9.06 2.40
C HIS A 130 -3.91 -10.03 1.24
N ARG A 131 -2.65 -10.27 0.80
CA ARG A 131 -2.30 -11.18 -0.30
C ARG A 131 -3.09 -10.93 -1.58
N VAL A 132 -3.28 -9.66 -1.90
CA VAL A 132 -4.06 -9.22 -3.07
C VAL A 132 -3.28 -9.47 -4.36
N GLY A 133 -1.96 -9.69 -4.29
CA GLY A 133 -1.12 -10.10 -5.42
C GLY A 133 0.00 -9.09 -5.66
N LEU A 134 1.09 -9.25 -4.94
CA LEU A 134 2.32 -8.48 -5.10
C LEU A 134 3.43 -9.36 -5.68
N GLU A 135 4.11 -8.89 -6.72
CA GLU A 135 5.32 -9.50 -7.27
C GLU A 135 6.53 -8.59 -7.00
N LEU A 136 7.53 -9.13 -6.29
CA LEU A 136 8.80 -8.43 -6.05
C LEU A 136 9.90 -9.13 -6.85
N THR A 137 10.67 -8.34 -7.60
CA THR A 137 11.83 -8.82 -8.35
C THR A 137 13.10 -8.13 -7.87
N VAL A 138 14.06 -8.92 -7.39
CA VAL A 138 15.41 -8.43 -7.10
C VAL A 138 16.28 -8.64 -8.34
N VAL A 139 16.91 -7.56 -8.82
CA VAL A 139 17.84 -7.59 -9.95
C VAL A 139 19.24 -7.25 -9.45
N LYS A 140 20.18 -8.18 -9.62
CA LYS A 140 21.60 -7.94 -9.32
C LYS A 140 22.38 -7.68 -10.61
N CYS A 141 22.94 -6.48 -10.71
CA CYS A 141 23.88 -6.14 -11.77
C CYS A 141 25.29 -6.64 -11.38
N MET A 142 25.95 -7.36 -12.27
CA MET A 142 27.36 -7.71 -12.13
C MET A 142 28.22 -6.69 -12.90
N PRO A 143 29.41 -6.34 -12.40
CA PRO A 143 30.34 -5.53 -13.17
C PRO A 143 30.67 -6.26 -14.49
N PRO A 144 30.78 -5.53 -15.60
CA PRO A 144 31.03 -6.14 -16.90
C PRO A 144 32.39 -6.84 -16.87
N SER A 145 32.44 -8.08 -17.37
CA SER A 145 33.72 -8.67 -17.73
C SER A 145 34.27 -7.88 -18.92
N ILE A 146 35.58 -7.61 -18.91
CA ILE A 146 36.27 -6.65 -19.79
C ILE A 146 35.68 -6.66 -21.22
N GLY A 147 35.06 -5.54 -21.62
CA GLY A 147 34.56 -5.31 -22.98
C GLY A 147 33.03 -5.38 -23.17
N GLU A 148 32.24 -5.80 -22.18
CA GLU A 148 30.79 -5.95 -22.32
C GLU A 148 29.97 -4.87 -21.59
N ARG A 149 28.68 -4.71 -21.97
CA ARG A 149 27.71 -3.90 -21.20
C ARG A 149 27.24 -4.70 -19.98
N CYS A 150 26.96 -4.04 -18.85
CA CYS A 150 26.55 -4.69 -17.60
C CYS A 150 25.43 -5.72 -17.82
N VAL A 151 25.70 -6.99 -17.56
CA VAL A 151 24.71 -8.07 -17.70
C VAL A 151 23.98 -8.26 -16.37
N ALA A 152 22.66 -8.11 -16.38
CA ALA A 152 21.81 -8.48 -15.25
C ALA A 152 21.76 -10.01 -15.14
N ARG A 153 22.27 -10.59 -14.05
CA ARG A 153 22.55 -12.03 -13.99
C ARG A 153 21.53 -12.84 -13.17
N GLU A 154 20.81 -12.23 -12.25
CA GLU A 154 19.94 -12.96 -11.32
C GLU A 154 18.63 -12.22 -11.08
N LYS A 155 17.50 -12.92 -11.28
CA LYS A 155 16.14 -12.49 -10.95
C LYS A 155 15.57 -13.47 -9.93
N LEU A 156 15.21 -12.99 -8.74
CA LEU A 156 14.45 -13.76 -7.76
C LEU A 156 13.02 -13.20 -7.67
N PRO A 157 12.02 -13.88 -8.26
CA PRO A 157 10.62 -13.53 -8.08
C PRO A 157 10.13 -14.08 -6.73
N VAL A 158 9.50 -13.22 -5.92
CA VAL A 158 8.84 -13.64 -4.68
C VAL A 158 7.43 -13.04 -4.64
N GLY A 159 6.42 -13.90 -4.57
CA GLY A 159 5.00 -13.51 -4.56
C GLY A 159 4.09 -14.53 -5.26
N ALA A 160 2.78 -14.40 -5.06
CA ALA A 160 1.79 -15.08 -5.89
C ALA A 160 1.27 -14.07 -6.93
N PRO A 161 1.40 -14.35 -8.24
CA PRO A 161 0.86 -13.44 -9.25
C PRO A 161 -0.66 -13.37 -9.13
N HIS A 162 -1.21 -12.16 -9.30
CA HIS A 162 -2.66 -11.98 -9.40
C HIS A 162 -3.17 -12.82 -10.59
N PRO A 163 -4.28 -13.58 -10.46
CA PRO A 163 -4.71 -14.57 -11.47
C PRO A 163 -5.04 -14.01 -12.87
N GLY A 164 -4.95 -12.69 -13.06
CA GLY A 164 -5.17 -12.00 -14.34
C GLY A 164 -3.92 -11.41 -14.99
N ILE A 165 -2.72 -11.49 -14.39
CA ILE A 165 -1.50 -10.90 -14.96
C ILE A 165 -0.61 -12.02 -15.51
N MET A 166 -0.52 -12.05 -16.83
CA MET A 166 0.31 -12.97 -17.60
C MET A 166 1.80 -12.73 -17.26
N ASN A 167 2.52 -13.79 -16.88
CA ASN A 167 3.95 -13.79 -16.57
C ASN A 167 4.78 -13.07 -17.65
N TRP A 168 5.37 -11.93 -17.31
CA TRP A 168 6.38 -11.28 -18.16
C TRP A 168 7.74 -11.98 -18.08
N SER A 169 7.88 -13.00 -17.21
CA SER A 169 9.07 -13.84 -17.06
C SER A 169 9.44 -14.63 -18.33
N THR A 170 8.58 -14.64 -19.34
CA THR A 170 8.80 -15.32 -20.64
C THR A 170 9.21 -14.39 -21.78
N ALA A 171 9.32 -13.07 -21.55
CA ALA A 171 9.52 -12.10 -22.62
C ALA A 171 10.78 -11.25 -22.45
N LEU A 172 11.95 -11.90 -22.38
CA LEU A 172 13.18 -11.29 -22.91
C LEU A 172 13.99 -12.41 -23.59
N PRO A 173 13.95 -12.53 -24.93
CA PRO A 173 14.92 -13.36 -25.62
C PRO A 173 16.28 -12.71 -25.44
N PHE A 174 17.21 -13.43 -24.83
CA PHE A 174 18.63 -13.22 -25.05
C PHE A 174 18.85 -13.27 -26.57
N SER A 175 19.17 -12.14 -27.19
CA SER A 175 19.76 -12.11 -28.52
C SER A 175 21.20 -11.64 -28.40
N VAL A 176 22.04 -12.41 -29.08
CA VAL A 176 23.51 -12.45 -29.15
C VAL A 176 24.13 -11.08 -29.42
#